data_AF-A0A7C5LDG6-F1
#
_entry.id   AF-A0A7C5LDG6-F1
#
_cell.length_a   1.000
_cell.length_b   1.000
_cell.length_c   1.000
_cell.angle_alpha   90.00
_cell.angle_beta   90.00
_cell.angle_gamma   90.00
#
_symmetry.space_group_name_H-M   'P 1'
#
loop_
_entity.id
_entity.type
_entity.pdbx_description
1 polymer ?
#
loop_
_entity_poly.entity_id
_entity_poly.type
_entity_poly.pdbx_seq_one_letter_code
_entity_poly.pdbx_strand_id
1 'polypeptide(L)'
;MNNQESYFLKNFFFVSFLFAFFPLLLSSCAMSWSRSDLDIDGTDSLPEPVEDFSINEDIPLDNRDSIDTEGEEIACAPSEICNGIDDNCNGLIDEGFECFLGQVVSCTTQCGSQGQGVCGSDCRIPSGNSCTPPPERCNGIDDDCDGIRDNGFQCQRGESQTCTTACGNGTKICTENCTWGDCTGPSGECSPGDRQDCSSSLPCGVGTKTCQSNCYWGSCNQTTAAETCNGRDDDCDGYIDETVKVKLTGDIRVTNTSVSSDLPFILWTGSEYFIFWQEGIYHEQLSESEREIYAARLNASGIKIGSDIQITNTQGDHYVVNPVIAGSEIGVFWSDYRSLNGYDIYMTKLNFSGVKIVSDTLLVDSPSSGWAWIPGPVWTGSQYAVAWMDNRDEPNNEIYFGVFSSSGVPISSPVRITRNNLWDEYAVKPIWMGSNFIVTFNEYQPDGTSRCKIARFDGSGNLLSGPNTLIDESSIFCVPAWVPAENRFGVSWVTGNGSAVSDLRFAIFNSTGSLVAGPVSVYNPPSISIYPITTFHSDLNVFSISWVEAPSLDSGGECYYAEIDTGASLVTPPTQVSASGNKVYTLCTHAWTGSAYGFAWQDDRDFPTAGEVYFAIMGCR
;
A
#
# COMPACT_ATOMS: atom_id res chain seq x y z
N MET A 1 -27.57 44.11 -22.43
CA MET A 1 -27.25 42.84 -21.75
C MET A 1 -25.74 42.81 -21.56
N ASN A 2 -25.21 43.80 -20.83
CA ASN A 2 -23.79 43.96 -20.50
C ASN A 2 -23.72 44.34 -19.00
N ASN A 3 -22.54 44.26 -18.39
CA ASN A 3 -22.23 44.51 -16.97
C ASN A 3 -22.38 43.30 -16.03
N GLN A 4 -21.85 42.13 -16.42
CA GLN A 4 -21.56 41.01 -15.49
C GLN A 4 -20.14 40.44 -15.68
N GLU A 5 -19.63 40.40 -16.91
CA GLU A 5 -18.25 39.98 -17.27
C GLU A 5 -17.18 41.00 -16.82
N SER A 6 -17.01 41.21 -15.51
CA SER A 6 -16.04 42.21 -15.00
C SER A 6 -15.57 42.00 -13.54
N TYR A 7 -15.91 40.90 -12.90
CA TYR A 7 -15.60 40.68 -11.46
C TYR A 7 -14.64 39.51 -11.20
N PHE A 8 -14.74 38.41 -11.97
CA PHE A 8 -13.63 37.45 -12.10
C PHE A 8 -12.34 38.09 -12.64
N LEU A 9 -12.45 39.22 -13.33
CA LEU A 9 -11.33 39.88 -14.00
C LEU A 9 -10.44 40.74 -13.08
N LYS A 10 -10.81 40.97 -11.81
CA LYS A 10 -10.21 42.05 -11.02
C LYS A 10 -8.77 41.85 -10.53
N ASN A 11 -8.26 40.62 -10.52
CA ASN A 11 -6.89 40.34 -10.05
C ASN A 11 -5.88 39.95 -11.15
N PHE A 12 -6.30 39.48 -12.34
CA PHE A 12 -5.39 39.02 -13.42
C PHE A 12 -6.07 39.02 -14.82
N PHE A 13 -5.59 39.78 -15.83
CA PHE A 13 -5.91 39.74 -17.30
C PHE A 13 -4.92 40.71 -18.06
N PHE A 14 -4.71 40.84 -19.39
CA PHE A 14 -5.40 40.50 -20.67
C PHE A 14 -4.38 40.54 -21.87
N VAL A 15 -4.83 40.47 -23.14
CA VAL A 15 -4.18 40.87 -24.44
C VAL A 15 -3.15 39.91 -25.11
N SER A 16 -2.73 40.23 -26.35
CA SER A 16 -2.91 39.34 -27.55
C SER A 16 -2.29 39.80 -28.92
N PHE A 17 -1.72 38.93 -29.82
CA PHE A 17 -2.03 38.77 -31.30
C PHE A 17 -1.23 37.70 -32.16
N LEU A 18 -1.68 37.43 -33.42
CA LEU A 18 -1.81 36.14 -34.20
C LEU A 18 -0.68 35.53 -35.15
N PHE A 19 -0.64 34.18 -35.27
CA PHE A 19 -0.20 33.22 -36.36
C PHE A 19 1.26 32.76 -36.67
N ALA A 20 1.42 31.43 -36.92
CA ALA A 20 2.67 30.69 -37.25
C ALA A 20 2.76 29.98 -38.65
N PHE A 21 3.92 29.39 -38.99
CA PHE A 21 4.23 28.68 -40.27
C PHE A 21 4.59 27.18 -40.07
N PHE A 22 4.52 26.35 -41.14
CA PHE A 22 4.63 24.88 -41.09
C PHE A 22 6.00 24.28 -41.54
N PRO A 23 6.48 23.15 -40.97
CA PRO A 23 7.83 22.57 -41.24
C PRO A 23 7.86 21.21 -42.00
N LEU A 24 9.08 20.68 -42.24
CA LEU A 24 9.43 19.36 -42.80
C LEU A 24 10.80 18.89 -42.23
N LEU A 25 11.23 17.62 -42.20
CA LEU A 25 10.61 16.29 -41.91
C LEU A 25 11.76 15.21 -41.88
N LEU A 26 11.48 13.97 -41.43
CA LEU A 26 12.33 12.73 -41.51
C LEU A 26 13.57 12.67 -40.56
N SER A 27 14.22 11.54 -40.21
CA SER A 27 13.97 10.06 -40.06
C SER A 27 15.34 9.39 -39.65
N SER A 28 15.59 8.15 -39.18
CA SER A 28 14.86 6.87 -39.03
C SER A 28 15.56 5.91 -38.00
N CYS A 29 14.88 4.79 -37.65
CA CYS A 29 15.34 3.38 -37.45
C CYS A 29 16.83 2.95 -37.27
N ALA A 30 17.20 1.78 -36.68
CA ALA A 30 16.53 0.76 -35.82
C ALA A 30 17.48 -0.45 -35.45
N MET A 31 17.06 -1.33 -34.51
CA MET A 31 17.50 -2.76 -34.30
C MET A 31 18.97 -3.00 -33.78
N SER A 32 19.44 -4.17 -33.28
CA SER A 32 18.93 -5.58 -33.22
C SER A 32 19.70 -6.51 -32.21
N TRP A 33 19.01 -7.43 -31.48
CA TRP A 33 19.39 -8.80 -30.95
C TRP A 33 20.74 -9.02 -30.19
N SER A 34 21.06 -10.13 -29.45
CA SER A 34 20.55 -11.53 -29.38
C SER A 34 20.72 -12.23 -27.98
N ARG A 35 20.78 -13.58 -27.89
CA ARG A 35 20.63 -14.45 -26.67
C ARG A 35 21.90 -15.25 -26.26
N SER A 36 21.90 -15.84 -25.04
CA SER A 36 22.38 -17.23 -24.76
C SER A 36 21.97 -17.78 -23.38
N ASP A 37 21.70 -19.09 -23.26
CA ASP A 37 21.29 -19.85 -22.05
C ASP A 37 22.40 -20.82 -21.55
N LEU A 38 22.33 -21.41 -20.32
CA LEU A 38 22.95 -22.71 -19.90
C LEU A 38 22.72 -23.12 -18.41
N ASP A 39 22.63 -24.45 -18.14
CA ASP A 39 22.51 -25.15 -16.83
C ASP A 39 23.60 -26.26 -16.66
N ILE A 40 23.85 -26.83 -15.44
CA ILE A 40 24.47 -28.18 -15.15
C ILE A 40 24.58 -28.54 -13.63
N ASP A 41 24.71 -29.85 -13.26
CA ASP A 41 24.43 -30.46 -11.92
C ASP A 41 25.59 -31.25 -11.18
N GLY A 42 25.34 -31.80 -9.96
CA GLY A 42 26.09 -32.88 -9.23
C GLY A 42 26.40 -32.65 -7.72
N THR A 43 26.80 -33.58 -6.81
CA THR A 43 26.81 -35.08 -6.69
C THR A 43 27.26 -35.56 -5.25
N ASP A 44 27.18 -36.89 -4.92
CA ASP A 44 27.82 -37.65 -3.78
C ASP A 44 27.39 -37.41 -2.29
N SER A 45 27.56 -38.31 -1.27
CA SER A 45 27.78 -39.79 -1.14
C SER A 45 27.63 -40.32 0.34
N LEU A 46 27.72 -41.66 0.61
CA LEU A 46 27.55 -42.42 1.90
C LEU A 46 28.87 -42.59 2.74
N PRO A 47 29.00 -43.16 4.01
CA PRO A 47 28.40 -44.40 4.61
C PRO A 47 28.25 -44.53 6.19
N GLU A 48 28.09 -45.77 6.73
CA GLU A 48 27.85 -46.21 8.15
C GLU A 48 28.51 -47.62 8.42
N PRO A 49 28.18 -48.52 9.41
CA PRO A 49 27.72 -48.48 10.84
C PRO A 49 28.52 -49.43 11.84
N VAL A 50 28.24 -49.46 13.18
CA VAL A 50 28.68 -50.52 14.17
C VAL A 50 27.75 -50.63 15.44
N GLU A 51 27.59 -51.81 16.06
CA GLU A 51 26.94 -52.09 17.37
C GLU A 51 27.81 -52.98 18.34
N ASP A 52 27.50 -53.01 19.65
CA ASP A 52 27.96 -54.00 20.67
C ASP A 52 27.09 -53.94 21.96
N PHE A 53 26.80 -55.08 22.64
CA PHE A 53 26.65 -55.25 24.11
C PHE A 53 26.45 -56.74 24.55
N SER A 54 26.60 -57.05 25.86
CA SER A 54 26.88 -58.41 26.41
C SER A 54 25.93 -58.94 27.53
N ILE A 55 26.13 -60.19 28.03
CA ILE A 55 25.19 -61.01 28.85
C ILE A 55 25.79 -61.79 30.06
N ASN A 56 24.92 -62.30 30.96
CA ASN A 56 25.08 -63.27 32.09
C ASN A 56 23.64 -63.66 32.60
N GLU A 57 23.24 -64.49 33.60
CA GLU A 57 23.72 -65.43 34.68
C GLU A 57 22.44 -66.22 35.17
N ASP A 58 22.38 -67.42 35.82
CA ASP A 58 23.22 -68.63 35.91
C ASP A 58 22.49 -69.85 36.61
N ILE A 59 23.02 -71.09 36.48
CA ILE A 59 23.11 -72.31 37.38
C ILE A 59 22.13 -72.54 38.61
N PRO A 60 21.75 -73.79 39.09
CA PRO A 60 21.64 -75.20 38.55
C PRO A 60 20.58 -76.21 39.22
N LEU A 61 20.71 -77.56 39.01
CA LEU A 61 20.29 -78.77 39.84
C LEU A 61 18.78 -79.26 39.85
N ASP A 62 18.36 -80.55 40.03
CA ASP A 62 18.97 -81.93 40.14
C ASP A 62 17.92 -83.12 40.09
N ASN A 63 18.38 -84.37 39.84
CA ASN A 63 17.93 -85.73 40.31
C ASN A 63 16.89 -86.71 39.63
N ARG A 64 17.39 -87.93 39.29
CA ARG A 64 16.87 -89.35 39.43
C ARG A 64 15.51 -89.81 38.84
N ASP A 65 15.14 -91.12 38.68
CA ASP A 65 15.73 -92.51 38.78
C ASP A 65 14.84 -93.42 37.85
N SER A 66 15.29 -94.37 37.00
CA SER A 66 15.81 -95.76 37.17
C SER A 66 14.78 -96.91 37.39
N ILE A 67 15.07 -98.11 36.81
CA ILE A 67 14.53 -99.49 37.09
C ILE A 67 13.10 -99.86 36.56
N ASP A 68 12.76 -101.08 36.09
CA ASP A 68 13.46 -102.27 35.52
C ASP A 68 12.44 -103.36 35.03
N THR A 69 12.92 -104.48 34.47
CA THR A 69 12.33 -105.85 34.31
C THR A 69 11.57 -106.31 33.04
N GLU A 70 12.00 -107.51 32.63
CA GLU A 70 11.62 -108.51 31.60
C GLU A 70 10.12 -108.90 31.56
N GLY A 71 9.55 -109.52 30.51
CA GLY A 71 10.06 -109.90 29.17
C GLY A 71 9.52 -111.26 28.65
N GLU A 72 9.08 -111.35 27.39
CA GLU A 72 8.85 -112.60 26.61
C GLU A 72 8.70 -112.27 25.10
N GLU A 73 9.31 -113.06 24.20
CA GLU A 73 9.33 -112.80 22.73
C GLU A 73 8.14 -113.43 21.98
N ILE A 74 7.64 -112.73 20.95
CA ILE A 74 6.59 -113.18 20.02
C ILE A 74 7.17 -113.26 18.59
N ALA A 75 6.60 -114.10 17.72
CA ALA A 75 7.07 -114.28 16.33
C ALA A 75 6.21 -113.51 15.32
N CYS A 76 6.87 -112.84 14.35
CA CYS A 76 6.31 -111.68 13.66
C CYS A 76 6.34 -111.81 12.11
N ALA A 77 5.56 -110.98 11.41
CA ALA A 77 5.38 -111.02 9.96
C ALA A 77 6.39 -110.12 9.21
N PRO A 78 6.58 -110.24 7.88
CA PRO A 78 7.57 -109.43 7.15
C PRO A 78 7.01 -108.13 6.53
N SER A 79 5.82 -107.66 6.91
CA SER A 79 5.17 -106.48 6.31
C SER A 79 3.99 -105.95 7.14
N GLU A 80 3.99 -104.65 7.43
CA GLU A 80 2.91 -103.97 8.17
C GLU A 80 1.57 -103.93 7.45
N ILE A 81 0.50 -104.02 8.24
CA ILE A 81 -0.87 -103.74 7.84
C ILE A 81 -1.43 -102.69 8.82
N CYS A 82 -1.86 -101.53 8.32
CA CYS A 82 -2.53 -100.49 9.12
C CYS A 82 -3.60 -101.06 10.08
N ASN A 83 -3.22 -101.29 11.34
CA ASN A 83 -4.04 -101.97 12.33
C ASN A 83 -3.74 -101.54 13.78
N GLY A 84 -2.69 -100.76 14.02
CA GLY A 84 -2.34 -100.24 15.35
C GLY A 84 -1.50 -101.21 16.19
N ILE A 85 -0.83 -102.17 15.54
CA ILE A 85 0.11 -103.13 16.13
C ILE A 85 1.40 -103.10 15.27
N ASP A 86 2.54 -103.37 15.89
CA ASP A 86 3.82 -103.66 15.23
C ASP A 86 3.77 -105.09 14.67
N ASP A 87 3.38 -105.27 13.40
CA ASP A 87 3.19 -106.61 12.80
C ASP A 87 4.54 -107.32 12.57
N ASN A 88 5.63 -106.57 12.35
CA ASN A 88 6.98 -107.09 12.08
C ASN A 88 7.96 -107.09 13.26
N CYS A 89 7.56 -106.54 14.41
CA CYS A 89 8.32 -106.44 15.66
C CYS A 89 9.65 -105.69 15.56
N ASN A 90 9.68 -104.58 14.80
CA ASN A 90 10.88 -103.72 14.76
C ASN A 90 10.90 -102.60 15.82
N GLY A 91 9.81 -102.45 16.58
CA GLY A 91 9.62 -101.43 17.61
C GLY A 91 8.84 -100.20 17.14
N LEU A 92 8.24 -100.24 15.94
CA LEU A 92 7.40 -99.20 15.37
C LEU A 92 6.01 -99.77 15.06
N ILE A 93 4.98 -98.92 15.08
CA ILE A 93 3.60 -99.32 14.80
C ILE A 93 3.20 -98.72 13.45
N ASP A 94 2.64 -99.54 12.55
CA ASP A 94 2.17 -99.15 11.22
C ASP A 94 3.21 -98.32 10.40
N GLU A 95 4.51 -98.65 10.43
CA GLU A 95 5.49 -97.82 9.71
C GLU A 95 5.41 -97.95 8.18
N GLY A 96 5.77 -96.87 7.48
CA GLY A 96 5.63 -96.77 6.02
C GLY A 96 4.29 -96.21 5.55
N PHE A 97 3.32 -96.02 6.45
CA PHE A 97 2.10 -95.22 6.22
C PHE A 97 2.32 -93.74 6.61
N GLU A 98 1.30 -92.87 6.45
CA GLU A 98 1.44 -91.42 6.75
C GLU A 98 1.37 -91.12 8.26
N CYS A 99 0.63 -91.95 9.00
CA CYS A 99 0.48 -91.93 10.45
C CYS A 99 0.02 -93.32 10.93
N PHE A 100 0.23 -93.65 12.21
CA PHE A 100 -0.22 -94.94 12.75
C PHE A 100 -1.67 -94.87 13.25
N LEU A 101 -2.37 -96.00 13.28
CA LEU A 101 -3.81 -96.05 13.57
C LEU A 101 -4.12 -95.47 14.96
N GLY A 102 -5.02 -94.49 15.01
CA GLY A 102 -5.36 -93.80 16.26
C GLY A 102 -4.38 -92.71 16.69
N GLN A 103 -3.29 -92.46 15.96
CA GLN A 103 -2.40 -91.33 16.21
C GLN A 103 -3.16 -89.99 16.09
N VAL A 104 -2.99 -89.09 17.07
CA VAL A 104 -3.41 -87.69 16.92
C VAL A 104 -2.34 -86.96 16.10
N VAL A 105 -2.76 -86.39 14.97
CA VAL A 105 -1.89 -85.68 14.02
C VAL A 105 -2.42 -84.28 13.71
N SER A 106 -1.51 -83.37 13.37
CA SER A 106 -1.88 -82.07 12.81
C SER A 106 -2.42 -82.26 11.40
N CYS A 107 -3.48 -81.52 11.06
CA CYS A 107 -4.19 -81.65 9.80
C CYS A 107 -4.70 -80.30 9.29
N THR A 108 -4.97 -80.21 7.99
CA THR A 108 -5.60 -79.03 7.39
C THR A 108 -7.12 -79.13 7.51
N THR A 109 -7.74 -78.12 8.11
CA THR A 109 -9.20 -77.99 8.26
C THR A 109 -9.88 -77.63 6.93
N GLN A 110 -11.22 -77.55 6.94
CA GLN A 110 -11.98 -77.09 5.77
C GLN A 110 -11.69 -75.64 5.36
N CYS A 111 -11.30 -74.77 6.30
CA CYS A 111 -10.98 -73.37 6.05
C CYS A 111 -9.48 -73.11 5.78
N GLY A 112 -8.62 -74.12 5.98
CA GLY A 112 -7.17 -74.06 5.71
C GLY A 112 -6.29 -73.85 6.95
N SER A 113 -6.89 -73.69 8.12
CA SER A 113 -6.19 -73.65 9.42
C SER A 113 -5.58 -75.00 9.79
N GLN A 114 -4.67 -74.99 10.77
CA GLN A 114 -3.99 -76.17 11.31
C GLN A 114 -4.74 -76.70 12.53
N GLY A 115 -5.55 -77.74 12.33
CA GLY A 115 -6.32 -78.41 13.37
C GLY A 115 -5.69 -79.72 13.84
N GLN A 116 -6.45 -80.49 14.62
CA GLN A 116 -6.07 -81.84 15.07
C GLN A 116 -7.11 -82.88 14.67
N GLY A 117 -6.64 -84.06 14.26
CA GLY A 117 -7.46 -85.18 13.86
C GLY A 117 -6.81 -86.50 14.22
N VAL A 118 -7.63 -87.57 14.23
CA VAL A 118 -7.16 -88.93 14.54
C VAL A 118 -6.93 -89.68 13.23
N CYS A 119 -5.76 -90.31 13.10
CA CYS A 119 -5.39 -91.12 11.95
C CYS A 119 -6.38 -92.28 11.73
N GLY A 120 -6.89 -92.42 10.50
CA GLY A 120 -7.95 -93.37 10.14
C GLY A 120 -7.47 -94.80 9.91
N SER A 121 -8.41 -95.72 9.68
CA SER A 121 -8.15 -97.14 9.34
C SER A 121 -7.56 -97.37 7.94
N ASP A 122 -7.14 -96.31 7.28
CA ASP A 122 -6.36 -96.28 6.04
C ASP A 122 -4.94 -95.69 6.26
N CYS A 123 -4.60 -95.35 7.51
CA CYS A 123 -3.34 -94.78 7.98
C CYS A 123 -2.90 -93.55 7.17
N ARG A 124 -3.88 -92.66 6.92
CA ARG A 124 -3.73 -91.35 6.27
C ARG A 124 -4.03 -90.21 7.23
N ILE A 125 -3.40 -89.07 6.98
CA ILE A 125 -3.69 -87.84 7.72
C ILE A 125 -5.12 -87.38 7.38
N PRO A 126 -6.03 -87.22 8.37
CA PRO A 126 -7.37 -86.73 8.13
C PRO A 126 -7.35 -85.30 7.58
N SER A 127 -8.35 -84.91 6.80
CA SER A 127 -8.41 -83.58 6.19
C SER A 127 -9.85 -83.06 6.10
N GLY A 128 -10.00 -81.74 5.98
CA GLY A 128 -11.30 -81.08 5.90
C GLY A 128 -12.13 -81.36 7.16
N ASN A 129 -13.34 -81.87 6.98
CA ASN A 129 -14.31 -82.10 8.07
C ASN A 129 -13.89 -83.20 9.08
N SER A 130 -12.88 -84.02 8.77
CA SER A 130 -12.30 -84.99 9.70
C SER A 130 -11.19 -84.38 10.59
N CYS A 131 -10.83 -83.13 10.36
CA CYS A 131 -9.89 -82.36 11.16
C CYS A 131 -10.68 -81.39 12.06
N THR A 132 -10.44 -81.42 13.38
CA THR A 132 -11.09 -80.52 14.33
C THR A 132 -10.38 -79.16 14.31
N PRO A 133 -11.06 -78.04 14.02
CA PRO A 133 -10.43 -76.73 14.02
C PRO A 133 -9.89 -76.31 15.39
N PRO A 134 -8.80 -75.51 15.43
CA PRO A 134 -8.35 -74.84 16.64
C PRO A 134 -9.34 -73.73 17.06
N PRO A 135 -9.26 -73.23 18.31
CA PRO A 135 -9.92 -71.97 18.69
C PRO A 135 -9.29 -70.78 17.96
N GLU A 136 -10.10 -69.76 17.69
CA GLU A 136 -9.72 -68.56 16.92
C GLU A 136 -8.50 -67.81 17.50
N ARG A 137 -7.70 -67.22 16.60
CA ARG A 137 -6.48 -66.47 16.92
C ARG A 137 -6.43 -65.18 16.11
N CYS A 138 -5.99 -64.09 16.72
CA CYS A 138 -5.84 -62.81 16.02
C CYS A 138 -4.77 -62.85 14.91
N ASN A 139 -5.16 -63.18 13.69
CA ASN A 139 -4.26 -63.33 12.54
C ASN A 139 -4.88 -62.89 11.20
N GLY A 140 -6.16 -62.51 11.16
CA GLY A 140 -6.86 -62.10 9.93
C GLY A 140 -7.25 -63.27 9.00
N ILE A 141 -7.24 -64.50 9.52
CA ILE A 141 -7.76 -65.74 8.92
C ILE A 141 -8.96 -66.19 9.76
N ASP A 142 -9.72 -67.16 9.25
CA ASP A 142 -10.78 -67.90 9.96
C ASP A 142 -10.12 -69.19 10.44
N ASP A 143 -9.78 -69.28 11.73
CA ASP A 143 -9.05 -70.40 12.33
C ASP A 143 -10.01 -71.50 12.80
N ASP A 144 -11.15 -71.13 13.41
CA ASP A 144 -12.17 -72.08 13.90
C ASP A 144 -13.18 -72.60 12.84
N CYS A 145 -13.17 -71.98 11.65
CA CYS A 145 -14.02 -72.26 10.50
C CYS A 145 -15.53 -71.92 10.68
N ASP A 146 -15.92 -70.96 11.54
CA ASP A 146 -17.31 -70.45 11.62
C ASP A 146 -17.68 -69.47 10.49
N GLY A 147 -16.69 -68.94 9.76
CA GLY A 147 -16.84 -67.99 8.66
C GLY A 147 -16.60 -66.52 9.04
N ILE A 148 -16.24 -66.23 10.30
CA ILE A 148 -16.01 -64.87 10.83
C ILE A 148 -14.59 -64.78 11.40
N ARG A 149 -13.66 -64.34 10.55
CA ARG A 149 -12.25 -64.07 10.92
C ARG A 149 -12.11 -63.19 12.16
N ASP A 150 -11.17 -63.54 13.03
CA ASP A 150 -10.90 -62.90 14.33
C ASP A 150 -12.16 -62.79 15.22
N ASN A 151 -13.07 -63.79 15.18
CA ASN A 151 -14.22 -63.84 16.10
C ASN A 151 -13.78 -63.82 17.59
N GLY A 152 -14.64 -63.32 18.47
CA GLY A 152 -14.36 -63.20 19.91
C GLY A 152 -13.36 -62.10 20.32
N PHE A 153 -12.62 -61.48 19.39
CA PHE A 153 -11.77 -60.31 19.66
C PHE A 153 -12.55 -58.97 19.57
N GLN A 154 -11.89 -57.81 19.75
CA GLN A 154 -12.58 -56.50 19.75
C GLN A 154 -12.83 -55.91 18.35
N CYS A 155 -12.12 -56.41 17.35
CA CYS A 155 -12.13 -55.97 15.95
C CYS A 155 -11.33 -56.96 15.10
N GLN A 156 -11.54 -56.95 13.78
CA GLN A 156 -10.75 -57.80 12.86
C GLN A 156 -9.39 -57.18 12.59
N ARG A 157 -8.32 -57.98 12.45
CA ARG A 157 -6.95 -57.46 12.30
C ARG A 157 -6.83 -56.57 11.05
N GLY A 158 -6.43 -55.31 11.26
CA GLY A 158 -6.37 -54.30 10.19
C GLY A 158 -7.69 -53.63 9.82
N GLU A 159 -8.80 -53.94 10.50
CA GLU A 159 -10.06 -53.19 10.40
C GLU A 159 -9.83 -51.70 10.77
N SER A 160 -10.53 -50.77 10.12
CA SER A 160 -10.45 -49.35 10.44
C SER A 160 -11.82 -48.80 10.84
N GLN A 161 -11.84 -47.99 11.91
CA GLN A 161 -13.06 -47.36 12.43
C GLN A 161 -12.81 -45.88 12.67
N THR A 162 -13.80 -45.05 12.37
CA THR A 162 -13.77 -43.61 12.63
C THR A 162 -13.81 -43.33 14.13
N CYS A 163 -13.13 -42.27 14.54
CA CYS A 163 -13.05 -41.81 15.92
C CYS A 163 -12.95 -40.28 15.93
N THR A 164 -13.07 -39.66 17.11
CA THR A 164 -12.99 -38.20 17.27
C THR A 164 -11.76 -37.82 18.09
N THR A 165 -10.85 -37.03 17.50
CA THR A 165 -9.79 -36.33 18.23
C THR A 165 -10.31 -34.97 18.72
N ALA A 166 -9.50 -34.24 19.48
CA ALA A 166 -9.80 -32.86 19.88
C ALA A 166 -9.89 -31.88 18.68
N CYS A 167 -9.38 -32.26 17.50
CA CYS A 167 -9.28 -31.43 16.30
C CYS A 167 -10.23 -31.86 15.17
N GLY A 168 -11.06 -32.89 15.39
CA GLY A 168 -12.03 -33.38 14.41
C GLY A 168 -12.04 -34.90 14.28
N ASN A 169 -12.45 -35.38 13.12
CA ASN A 169 -12.51 -36.82 12.85
C ASN A 169 -11.11 -37.39 12.58
N GLY A 170 -10.83 -38.54 13.19
CA GLY A 170 -9.67 -39.38 12.93
C GLY A 170 -10.09 -40.82 12.63
N THR A 171 -9.08 -41.66 12.44
CA THR A 171 -9.21 -43.10 12.21
C THR A 171 -8.34 -43.83 13.23
N LYS A 172 -8.90 -44.89 13.82
CA LYS A 172 -8.16 -45.91 14.58
C LYS A 172 -8.15 -47.21 13.79
N ILE A 173 -7.07 -47.96 13.90
CA ILE A 173 -6.86 -49.24 13.20
C ILE A 173 -6.79 -50.36 14.25
N CYS A 174 -7.37 -51.51 13.94
CA CYS A 174 -7.28 -52.70 14.77
C CYS A 174 -5.87 -53.30 14.71
N THR A 175 -5.21 -53.39 15.87
CA THR A 175 -3.81 -53.78 16.00
C THR A 175 -3.59 -55.28 15.83
N GLU A 176 -2.33 -55.71 15.86
CA GLU A 176 -1.92 -57.12 15.79
C GLU A 176 -2.40 -57.99 16.96
N ASN A 177 -2.96 -57.37 18.02
CA ASN A 177 -3.58 -58.05 19.17
C ASN A 177 -5.13 -58.04 19.10
N CYS A 178 -5.70 -57.61 17.95
CA CYS A 178 -7.14 -57.47 17.71
C CYS A 178 -7.85 -56.60 18.77
N THR A 179 -7.13 -55.55 19.18
CA THR A 179 -7.61 -54.43 19.97
C THR A 179 -7.44 -53.13 19.18
N TRP A 180 -8.32 -52.17 19.42
CA TRP A 180 -8.25 -50.86 18.77
C TRP A 180 -7.01 -50.07 19.20
N GLY A 181 -6.21 -49.64 18.23
CA GLY A 181 -5.11 -48.69 18.46
C GLY A 181 -5.59 -47.26 18.66
N ASP A 182 -4.64 -46.35 18.86
CA ASP A 182 -4.91 -44.92 19.09
C ASP A 182 -5.66 -44.25 17.93
N CYS A 183 -6.43 -43.21 18.27
CA CYS A 183 -7.16 -42.41 17.29
C CYS A 183 -6.21 -41.43 16.57
N THR A 184 -5.67 -41.85 15.42
CA THR A 184 -4.85 -40.98 14.55
C THR A 184 -5.73 -40.01 13.77
N GLY A 185 -5.40 -38.72 13.80
CA GLY A 185 -6.18 -37.67 13.16
C GLY A 185 -5.37 -36.39 12.97
N PRO A 186 -5.97 -35.32 12.41
CA PRO A 186 -5.26 -34.07 12.16
C PRO A 186 -4.77 -33.44 13.47
N SER A 187 -3.47 -33.18 13.58
CA SER A 187 -2.88 -32.27 14.56
C SER A 187 -2.86 -30.86 13.99
N GLY A 188 -3.53 -29.91 14.65
CA GLY A 188 -3.47 -28.49 14.26
C GLY A 188 -2.32 -27.72 14.91
N GLU A 189 -2.29 -26.42 14.70
CA GLU A 189 -1.27 -25.49 15.20
C GLU A 189 -1.43 -25.14 16.69
N CYS A 190 -2.60 -25.39 17.28
CA CYS A 190 -2.98 -24.96 18.63
C CYS A 190 -4.08 -25.85 19.24
N SER A 191 -4.28 -25.78 20.55
CA SER A 191 -5.36 -26.49 21.26
C SER A 191 -6.64 -25.63 21.23
N PRO A 192 -7.85 -26.19 21.01
CA PRO A 192 -9.08 -25.40 20.94
C PRO A 192 -9.33 -24.59 22.22
N GLY A 193 -9.49 -23.27 22.07
CA GLY A 193 -9.60 -22.33 23.18
C GLY A 193 -8.29 -21.68 23.64
N ASP A 194 -7.13 -22.12 23.14
CA ASP A 194 -5.86 -21.41 23.33
C ASP A 194 -5.96 -19.98 22.79
N ARG A 195 -5.17 -19.08 23.37
CA ARG A 195 -5.05 -17.67 22.94
C ARG A 195 -3.59 -17.35 22.66
N GLN A 196 -3.36 -16.61 21.58
CA GLN A 196 -2.05 -16.09 21.24
C GLN A 196 -2.21 -14.65 20.75
N ASP A 197 -1.26 -13.80 21.09
CA ASP A 197 -1.21 -12.44 20.59
C ASP A 197 -0.93 -12.44 19.08
N CYS A 198 -1.65 -11.60 18.35
CA CYS A 198 -1.42 -11.34 16.93
C CYS A 198 -1.00 -9.89 16.75
N SER A 199 0.31 -9.68 16.60
CA SER A 199 0.85 -8.50 15.94
C SER A 199 0.56 -8.62 14.44
N SER A 200 -0.45 -7.90 13.95
CA SER A 200 -0.51 -7.52 12.54
C SER A 200 0.71 -6.65 12.21
N SER A 201 1.12 -6.61 10.94
CA SER A 201 2.24 -5.76 10.48
C SER A 201 1.78 -4.32 10.21
N LEU A 202 1.00 -3.76 11.13
CA LEU A 202 0.41 -2.42 11.12
C LEU A 202 0.76 -1.71 12.46
N PRO A 203 0.59 -0.38 12.59
CA PRO A 203 0.94 0.35 13.82
C PRO A 203 0.09 -0.04 15.04
N CYS A 204 -1.11 -0.59 14.79
CA CYS A 204 -2.02 -1.19 15.76
C CYS A 204 -1.35 -1.99 16.88
N GLY A 205 -1.88 -1.83 18.09
CA GLY A 205 -1.55 -2.70 19.23
C GLY A 205 -1.89 -4.17 19.00
N VAL A 206 -1.31 -5.05 19.85
CA VAL A 206 -1.54 -6.50 19.78
C VAL A 206 -3.02 -6.87 19.88
N GLY A 207 -3.56 -7.50 18.85
CA GLY A 207 -4.83 -8.21 18.94
C GLY A 207 -4.67 -9.58 19.59
N THR A 208 -5.76 -10.27 19.87
CA THR A 208 -5.72 -11.67 20.32
C THR A 208 -6.45 -12.58 19.33
N LYS A 209 -5.76 -13.58 18.79
CA LYS A 209 -6.37 -14.68 18.05
C LYS A 209 -6.67 -15.83 19.00
N THR A 210 -7.82 -16.48 18.79
CA THR A 210 -8.26 -17.64 19.60
C THR A 210 -8.26 -18.89 18.72
N CYS A 211 -7.77 -20.01 19.24
CA CYS A 211 -7.75 -21.27 18.53
C CYS A 211 -9.17 -21.86 18.43
N GLN A 212 -9.58 -22.21 17.21
CA GLN A 212 -10.91 -22.73 16.91
C GLN A 212 -10.98 -24.25 17.15
N SER A 213 -12.19 -24.82 17.08
CA SER A 213 -12.45 -26.27 17.28
C SER A 213 -11.88 -27.20 16.20
N ASN A 214 -11.25 -26.63 15.15
CA ASN A 214 -10.48 -27.35 14.14
C ASN A 214 -8.95 -27.37 14.46
N CYS A 215 -8.54 -26.84 15.62
CA CYS A 215 -7.13 -26.67 16.03
C CYS A 215 -6.31 -25.71 15.16
N TYR A 216 -6.96 -24.77 14.45
CA TYR A 216 -6.30 -23.66 13.77
C TYR A 216 -6.69 -22.33 14.41
N TRP A 217 -5.83 -21.32 14.24
CA TRP A 217 -6.12 -19.97 14.72
C TRP A 217 -7.28 -19.33 13.93
N GLY A 218 -8.26 -18.80 14.66
CA GLY A 218 -9.23 -17.88 14.08
C GLY A 218 -8.61 -16.51 13.76
N SER A 219 -9.39 -15.66 13.09
CA SER A 219 -9.01 -14.27 12.81
C SER A 219 -8.50 -13.53 14.05
N CYS A 220 -7.54 -12.62 13.85
CA CYS A 220 -7.10 -11.71 14.89
C CYS A 220 -8.28 -10.84 15.35
N ASN A 221 -8.60 -10.85 16.64
CA ASN A 221 -9.60 -9.97 17.21
C ASN A 221 -8.88 -8.77 17.84
N GLN A 222 -8.95 -7.62 17.18
CA GLN A 222 -8.42 -6.36 17.67
C GLN A 222 -9.55 -5.58 18.34
N THR A 223 -9.33 -5.12 19.57
CA THR A 223 -10.21 -4.14 20.22
C THR A 223 -9.79 -2.77 19.75
N THR A 224 -10.53 -2.21 18.79
CA THR A 224 -10.37 -0.83 18.34
C THR A 224 -10.69 0.11 19.49
N ALA A 225 -9.88 1.15 19.68
CA ALA A 225 -10.20 2.26 20.58
C ALA A 225 -10.96 3.34 19.78
N ALA A 226 -10.83 4.59 20.21
CA ALA A 226 -10.96 5.75 19.35
C ALA A 226 -9.64 6.53 19.50
N GLU A 227 -9.21 7.23 18.45
CA GLU A 227 -7.89 7.87 18.43
C GLU A 227 -7.55 8.69 19.67
N THR A 228 -6.30 8.55 20.11
CA THR A 228 -5.71 9.42 21.13
C THR A 228 -4.34 9.89 20.64
N CYS A 229 -4.04 11.19 20.77
CA CYS A 229 -2.79 11.79 20.31
C CYS A 229 -1.56 11.09 20.91
N ASN A 230 -1.04 10.09 20.20
CA ASN A 230 0.05 9.24 20.67
C ASN A 230 0.95 8.71 19.54
N GLY A 231 0.63 9.00 18.28
CA GLY A 231 1.41 8.59 17.12
C GLY A 231 1.21 7.12 16.77
N ARG A 232 -0.02 6.62 16.95
CA ARG A 232 -0.46 5.27 16.58
C ARG A 232 -1.82 5.35 15.90
N ASP A 233 -2.06 4.31 15.12
CA ASP A 233 -3.37 3.81 14.71
C ASP A 233 -3.98 3.09 15.95
N ASP A 234 -4.81 3.79 16.73
CA ASP A 234 -5.47 3.29 17.95
C ASP A 234 -6.83 2.60 17.60
N ASP A 235 -7.49 3.06 16.53
CA ASP A 235 -8.78 2.54 16.05
C ASP A 235 -8.66 1.49 14.91
N CYS A 236 -7.49 1.35 14.28
CA CYS A 236 -7.17 0.36 13.24
C CYS A 236 -7.86 0.56 11.88
N ASP A 237 -8.26 1.79 11.51
CA ASP A 237 -8.65 2.13 10.14
C ASP A 237 -7.47 2.30 9.16
N GLY A 238 -6.26 2.52 9.69
CA GLY A 238 -5.01 2.66 8.93
C GLY A 238 -4.42 4.07 8.88
N TYR A 239 -5.06 5.06 9.50
CA TYR A 239 -4.51 6.40 9.69
C TYR A 239 -3.90 6.56 11.09
N ILE A 240 -3.50 7.79 11.46
CA ILE A 240 -2.81 8.08 12.73
C ILE A 240 -3.28 9.43 13.25
N ASP A 241 -3.79 9.44 14.49
CA ASP A 241 -4.25 10.60 15.24
C ASP A 241 -5.25 11.51 14.48
N GLU A 242 -5.94 11.02 13.45
CA GLU A 242 -6.62 11.85 12.44
C GLU A 242 -7.85 12.60 13.00
N THR A 243 -8.71 11.90 13.73
CA THR A 243 -9.91 12.45 14.38
C THR A 243 -9.60 13.30 15.62
N VAL A 244 -8.33 13.39 16.04
CA VAL A 244 -7.86 14.22 17.17
C VAL A 244 -6.95 15.40 16.78
N LYS A 245 -6.80 15.70 15.48
CA LYS A 245 -6.09 16.91 15.01
C LYS A 245 -6.86 18.19 15.37
N VAL A 246 -6.26 19.02 16.21
CA VAL A 246 -6.84 20.28 16.70
C VAL A 246 -5.90 21.47 16.44
N LYS A 247 -6.39 22.68 16.69
CA LYS A 247 -5.58 23.89 16.60
C LYS A 247 -4.68 24.03 17.83
N LEU A 248 -3.36 24.02 17.61
CA LEU A 248 -2.34 24.04 18.66
C LEU A 248 -1.93 25.46 19.08
N THR A 249 -2.08 26.45 18.19
CA THR A 249 -1.75 27.86 18.45
C THR A 249 -2.98 28.77 18.38
N GLY A 250 -2.85 30.00 18.90
CA GLY A 250 -3.70 31.09 18.42
C GLY A 250 -3.38 31.45 16.96
N ASP A 251 -4.10 32.43 16.42
CA ASP A 251 -3.69 33.08 15.17
C ASP A 251 -2.47 33.97 15.46
N ILE A 252 -1.37 33.71 14.76
CA ILE A 252 -0.10 34.42 14.90
C ILE A 252 0.03 35.37 13.70
N ARG A 253 -0.05 36.67 13.96
CA ARG A 253 0.18 37.72 12.95
C ARG A 253 1.65 37.71 12.53
N VAL A 254 1.90 37.54 11.23
CA VAL A 254 3.25 37.42 10.64
C VAL A 254 3.74 38.80 10.16
N THR A 255 2.91 39.52 9.41
CA THR A 255 3.21 40.88 8.92
C THR A 255 2.67 41.95 9.87
N ASN A 256 3.30 43.12 9.87
CA ASN A 256 2.84 44.29 10.61
C ASN A 256 3.30 45.54 9.86
N THR A 257 2.61 45.79 8.75
CA THR A 257 2.95 46.82 7.75
C THR A 257 1.75 47.75 7.54
N SER A 258 1.95 48.87 6.85
CA SER A 258 0.88 49.84 6.54
C SER A 258 0.32 49.71 5.12
N VAL A 259 0.67 48.62 4.42
CA VAL A 259 0.27 48.31 3.04
C VAL A 259 -0.25 46.87 2.97
N SER A 260 -0.69 46.37 1.81
CA SER A 260 -1.25 45.01 1.72
C SER A 260 -0.14 43.97 1.62
N SER A 261 -0.31 42.84 2.31
CA SER A 261 0.52 41.64 2.23
C SER A 261 -0.32 40.47 1.69
N ASP A 262 -0.17 40.12 0.41
CA ASP A 262 -1.07 39.19 -0.30
C ASP A 262 -0.38 37.88 -0.75
N LEU A 263 -1.21 36.92 -1.20
CA LEU A 263 -0.81 35.63 -1.78
C LEU A 263 0.22 34.83 -0.93
N PRO A 264 -0.03 34.59 0.37
CA PRO A 264 0.95 33.94 1.24
C PRO A 264 1.20 32.47 0.85
N PHE A 265 2.47 32.12 0.69
CA PHE A 265 2.92 30.75 0.40
C PHE A 265 3.89 30.25 1.47
N ILE A 266 3.55 29.13 2.13
CA ILE A 266 4.37 28.50 3.17
C ILE A 266 5.17 27.29 2.66
N LEU A 267 6.37 27.12 3.20
CA LEU A 267 7.22 25.93 3.07
C LEU A 267 7.75 25.48 4.43
N TRP A 268 8.02 24.19 4.59
CA TRP A 268 8.78 23.63 5.70
C TRP A 268 10.19 23.23 5.23
N THR A 269 11.22 23.62 5.99
CA THR A 269 12.63 23.32 5.66
C THR A 269 13.18 22.06 6.33
N GLY A 270 12.35 21.36 7.11
CA GLY A 270 12.78 20.30 8.03
C GLY A 270 13.06 20.78 9.46
N SER A 271 13.06 22.10 9.71
CA SER A 271 13.26 22.68 11.05
C SER A 271 12.58 24.05 11.28
N GLU A 272 12.35 24.81 10.21
CA GLU A 272 11.70 26.13 10.24
C GLU A 272 10.67 26.25 9.12
N TYR A 273 9.58 26.96 9.40
CA TYR A 273 8.66 27.42 8.36
C TYR A 273 9.23 28.67 7.69
N PHE A 274 9.14 28.72 6.37
CA PHE A 274 9.31 29.94 5.58
C PHE A 274 7.95 30.33 5.01
N ILE A 275 7.52 31.57 5.24
CA ILE A 275 6.30 32.13 4.65
C ILE A 275 6.73 33.26 3.71
N PHE A 276 6.26 33.22 2.47
CA PHE A 276 6.52 34.22 1.43
C PHE A 276 5.23 34.98 1.10
N TRP A 277 5.30 36.27 0.78
CA TRP A 277 4.17 37.08 0.31
C TRP A 277 4.65 38.16 -0.67
N GLN A 278 3.69 38.80 -1.36
CA GLN A 278 3.91 40.09 -2.01
C GLN A 278 3.47 41.21 -1.07
N GLU A 279 4.15 42.34 -1.05
CA GLU A 279 3.79 43.50 -0.22
C GLU A 279 3.75 44.77 -1.06
N GLY A 280 2.69 45.58 -0.94
CA GLY A 280 2.57 46.86 -1.65
C GLY A 280 1.21 47.55 -1.55
N ILE A 281 1.07 48.69 -2.25
CA ILE A 281 -0.18 49.46 -2.33
C ILE A 281 -0.81 49.30 -3.71
N TYR A 282 -2.08 48.92 -3.76
CA TYR A 282 -2.88 48.96 -5.00
C TYR A 282 -3.28 50.41 -5.33
N HIS A 283 -2.62 51.01 -6.32
CA HIS A 283 -2.87 52.39 -6.75
C HIS A 283 -3.68 52.45 -8.06
N GLU A 284 -4.99 52.68 -7.96
CA GLU A 284 -5.90 52.86 -9.13
C GLU A 284 -5.56 54.07 -10.05
N GLN A 285 -4.61 54.93 -9.66
CA GLN A 285 -4.33 56.21 -10.35
C GLN A 285 -2.83 56.47 -10.62
N LEU A 286 -1.95 55.50 -10.43
CA LEU A 286 -0.54 55.58 -10.83
C LEU A 286 -0.20 54.44 -11.78
N SER A 287 0.65 54.70 -12.77
CA SER A 287 1.10 53.72 -13.77
C SER A 287 2.19 52.77 -13.27
N GLU A 288 2.46 52.80 -11.96
CA GLU A 288 3.55 52.12 -11.28
C GLU A 288 2.98 51.63 -9.93
N SER A 289 2.82 50.32 -9.78
CA SER A 289 2.62 49.68 -8.48
C SER A 289 3.95 49.08 -8.04
N GLU A 290 4.39 49.45 -6.83
CA GLU A 290 5.66 49.02 -6.26
C GLU A 290 5.45 47.79 -5.36
N ARG A 291 4.92 46.69 -5.91
CA ARG A 291 4.83 45.42 -5.16
C ARG A 291 6.20 44.74 -5.12
N GLU A 292 6.59 44.32 -3.93
CA GLU A 292 7.88 43.67 -3.66
C GLU A 292 7.64 42.33 -2.96
N ILE A 293 8.47 41.33 -3.24
CA ILE A 293 8.37 40.00 -2.63
C ILE A 293 9.15 39.98 -1.30
N TYR A 294 8.53 39.45 -0.25
CA TYR A 294 9.09 39.31 1.09
C TYR A 294 8.99 37.86 1.60
N ALA A 295 9.77 37.55 2.64
CA ALA A 295 9.65 36.30 3.39
C ALA A 295 9.89 36.48 4.91
N ALA A 296 9.26 35.63 5.72
CA ALA A 296 9.50 35.48 7.15
C ALA A 296 9.92 34.05 7.47
N ARG A 297 10.79 33.91 8.47
CA ARG A 297 11.15 32.63 9.09
C ARG A 297 10.40 32.48 10.41
N LEU A 298 9.77 31.33 10.64
CA LEU A 298 9.14 30.97 11.92
C LEU A 298 9.73 29.65 12.40
N ASN A 299 9.99 29.51 13.70
CA ASN A 299 10.42 28.22 14.26
C ASN A 299 9.26 27.19 14.26
N ALA A 300 9.57 25.94 14.60
CA ALA A 300 8.59 24.85 14.73
C ALA A 300 7.37 25.16 15.64
N SER A 301 7.45 26.17 16.51
CA SER A 301 6.37 26.62 17.41
C SER A 301 5.66 27.90 16.92
N GLY A 302 5.90 28.34 15.69
CA GLY A 302 5.28 29.53 15.09
C GLY A 302 5.91 30.87 15.51
N ILE A 303 7.04 30.86 16.22
CA ILE A 303 7.68 32.11 16.68
C ILE A 303 8.58 32.65 15.56
N LYS A 304 8.31 33.89 15.12
CA LYS A 304 9.06 34.60 14.08
C LYS A 304 10.55 34.78 14.47
N ILE A 305 11.45 34.50 13.52
CA ILE A 305 12.90 34.52 13.67
C ILE A 305 13.49 35.69 12.88
N GLY A 306 13.99 36.70 13.58
CA GLY A 306 14.62 37.88 12.96
C GLY A 306 13.61 38.88 12.38
N SER A 307 14.09 39.72 11.47
CA SER A 307 13.27 40.63 10.66
C SER A 307 12.74 39.92 9.42
N ASP A 308 11.78 40.56 8.75
CA ASP A 308 11.37 40.18 7.41
C ASP A 308 12.54 40.30 6.41
N ILE A 309 12.51 39.43 5.41
CA ILE A 309 13.54 39.25 4.39
C ILE A 309 12.97 39.83 3.09
N GLN A 310 13.44 41.00 2.70
CA GLN A 310 13.12 41.57 1.39
C GLN A 310 13.82 40.73 0.30
N ILE A 311 13.04 40.14 -0.62
CA ILE A 311 13.54 39.30 -1.70
C ILE A 311 13.85 40.14 -2.95
N THR A 312 12.91 40.99 -3.36
CA THR A 312 13.08 41.93 -4.48
C THR A 312 13.18 43.37 -3.94
N ASN A 313 14.00 44.19 -4.59
CA ASN A 313 14.29 45.58 -4.22
C ASN A 313 14.73 46.31 -5.48
N THR A 314 13.79 46.45 -6.41
CA THR A 314 14.05 46.83 -7.80
C THR A 314 12.90 47.69 -8.33
N GLN A 315 13.17 48.61 -9.27
CA GLN A 315 12.07 49.36 -9.87
C GLN A 315 11.24 48.42 -10.75
N GLY A 316 9.98 48.21 -10.40
CA GLY A 316 9.05 47.31 -11.08
C GLY A 316 8.00 46.74 -10.12
N ASP A 317 6.96 46.12 -10.66
CA ASP A 317 5.98 45.35 -9.90
C ASP A 317 6.41 43.87 -9.87
N HIS A 318 6.44 43.27 -8.68
CA HIS A 318 6.83 41.87 -8.49
C HIS A 318 5.65 41.08 -7.92
N TYR A 319 5.21 40.05 -8.66
CA TYR A 319 3.89 39.47 -8.47
C TYR A 319 3.89 37.93 -8.52
N VAL A 320 3.09 37.31 -7.64
CA VAL A 320 2.87 35.86 -7.55
C VAL A 320 4.14 35.05 -7.22
N VAL A 321 4.64 35.19 -5.99
CA VAL A 321 5.74 34.37 -5.49
C VAL A 321 5.35 32.89 -5.40
N ASN A 322 6.14 32.03 -6.03
CA ASN A 322 6.03 30.58 -5.95
C ASN A 322 7.41 30.01 -5.54
N PRO A 323 7.61 29.67 -4.25
CA PRO A 323 8.86 29.10 -3.75
C PRO A 323 8.83 27.56 -3.80
N VAL A 324 10.01 26.93 -3.89
CA VAL A 324 10.15 25.46 -3.85
C VAL A 324 11.43 25.05 -3.13
N ILE A 325 11.36 23.99 -2.30
CA ILE A 325 12.55 23.39 -1.68
C ILE A 325 13.38 22.67 -2.76
N ALA A 326 14.64 23.10 -2.92
CA ALA A 326 15.59 22.61 -3.90
C ALA A 326 16.79 21.96 -3.20
N GLY A 327 16.59 20.80 -2.59
CA GLY A 327 17.60 20.15 -1.76
C GLY A 327 17.80 20.90 -0.44
N SER A 328 18.96 21.54 -0.25
CA SER A 328 19.31 22.35 0.94
C SER A 328 19.11 23.86 0.74
N GLU A 329 18.39 24.25 -0.30
CA GLU A 329 18.15 25.64 -0.73
C GLU A 329 16.65 25.85 -0.99
N ILE A 330 16.20 27.10 -1.05
CA ILE A 330 14.87 27.47 -1.53
C ILE A 330 15.05 28.18 -2.87
N GLY A 331 14.50 27.63 -3.96
CA GLY A 331 14.33 28.36 -5.21
C GLY A 331 13.08 29.23 -5.11
N VAL A 332 13.19 30.52 -5.39
CA VAL A 332 12.08 31.47 -5.32
C VAL A 332 11.84 32.03 -6.72
N PHE A 333 10.60 31.95 -7.20
CA PHE A 333 10.19 32.35 -8.56
C PHE A 333 9.04 33.35 -8.48
N TRP A 334 9.01 34.35 -9.37
CA TRP A 334 7.95 35.36 -9.43
C TRP A 334 7.81 35.93 -10.85
N SER A 335 6.68 36.59 -11.10
CA SER A 335 6.42 37.41 -12.30
C SER A 335 6.95 38.83 -12.02
N ASP A 336 7.67 39.43 -12.96
CA ASP A 336 8.50 40.60 -12.71
C ASP A 336 8.31 41.66 -13.80
N TYR A 337 8.00 42.91 -13.44
CA TYR A 337 7.76 44.01 -14.37
C TYR A 337 8.95 45.00 -14.46
N ARG A 338 10.17 44.66 -13.99
CA ARG A 338 11.34 45.57 -13.99
C ARG A 338 11.80 46.01 -15.37
N SER A 339 11.38 45.30 -16.41
CA SER A 339 11.63 45.60 -17.83
C SER A 339 10.69 46.68 -18.40
N LEU A 340 9.58 47.00 -17.69
CA LEU A 340 8.59 48.04 -18.02
C LEU A 340 7.93 47.91 -19.42
N ASN A 341 8.02 46.74 -20.05
CA ASN A 341 7.48 46.44 -21.37
C ASN A 341 6.67 45.13 -21.44
N GLY A 342 6.63 44.38 -20.34
CA GLY A 342 5.94 43.10 -20.15
C GLY A 342 6.24 42.55 -18.76
N TYR A 343 5.57 41.46 -18.38
CA TYR A 343 6.08 40.64 -17.27
C TYR A 343 7.09 39.63 -17.81
N ASP A 344 8.18 39.44 -17.07
CA ASP A 344 9.15 38.38 -17.26
C ASP A 344 9.11 37.41 -16.05
N ILE A 345 9.68 36.22 -16.19
CA ILE A 345 9.85 35.33 -15.02
C ILE A 345 11.29 35.40 -14.55
N TYR A 346 11.47 35.79 -13.29
CA TYR A 346 12.74 35.79 -12.60
C TYR A 346 12.79 34.71 -11.52
N MET A 347 14.01 34.31 -11.17
CA MET A 347 14.27 33.47 -10.01
C MET A 347 15.44 33.98 -9.17
N THR A 348 15.45 33.59 -7.90
CA THR A 348 16.61 33.68 -7.00
C THR A 348 16.68 32.42 -6.12
N LYS A 349 17.69 32.37 -5.26
CA LYS A 349 17.85 31.32 -4.25
C LYS A 349 18.11 31.89 -2.87
N LEU A 350 17.48 31.28 -1.87
CA LEU A 350 17.81 31.46 -0.46
C LEU A 350 18.47 30.18 0.09
N ASN A 351 19.34 30.34 1.09
CA ASN A 351 19.63 29.25 2.02
C ASN A 351 18.57 29.22 3.15
N PHE A 352 18.52 28.14 3.94
CA PHE A 352 17.56 28.01 5.06
C PHE A 352 17.83 28.99 6.23
N SER A 353 18.85 29.85 6.17
CA SER A 353 18.99 31.00 7.07
C SER A 353 18.30 32.27 6.55
N GLY A 354 17.68 32.22 5.36
CA GLY A 354 17.04 33.37 4.71
C GLY A 354 17.99 34.28 3.94
N VAL A 355 19.25 33.89 3.76
CA VAL A 355 20.23 34.70 3.02
C VAL A 355 20.09 34.40 1.52
N LYS A 356 19.94 35.47 0.72
CA LYS A 356 19.95 35.42 -0.74
C LYS A 356 21.35 35.06 -1.25
N ILE A 357 21.48 33.89 -1.87
CA ILE A 357 22.78 33.29 -2.27
C ILE A 357 23.07 33.37 -3.77
N VAL A 358 22.09 33.77 -4.58
CA VAL A 358 22.24 34.02 -6.03
C VAL A 358 21.56 35.35 -6.37
N SER A 359 22.11 36.13 -7.30
CA SER A 359 21.44 37.34 -7.82
C SER A 359 20.14 37.01 -8.55
N ASP A 360 19.30 38.02 -8.80
CA ASP A 360 18.11 37.84 -9.64
C ASP A 360 18.53 37.35 -11.02
N THR A 361 17.97 36.22 -11.42
CA THR A 361 18.28 35.53 -12.67
C THR A 361 17.02 35.53 -13.53
N LEU A 362 17.08 36.20 -14.68
CA LEU A 362 16.04 36.13 -15.70
C LEU A 362 15.93 34.68 -16.19
N LEU A 363 14.77 34.07 -15.98
CA LEU A 363 14.49 32.67 -16.31
C LEU A 363 13.75 32.56 -17.66
N VAL A 364 12.74 33.42 -17.85
CA VAL A 364 11.96 33.52 -19.09
C VAL A 364 11.91 34.97 -19.52
N ASP A 365 12.57 35.24 -20.63
CA ASP A 365 12.60 36.51 -21.37
C ASP A 365 11.39 36.58 -22.31
N SER A 366 10.57 37.61 -22.18
CA SER A 366 9.41 37.86 -23.04
C SER A 366 9.75 38.89 -24.12
N PRO A 367 9.32 38.71 -25.38
CA PRO A 367 9.47 39.77 -26.38
C PRO A 367 8.71 41.02 -25.92
N SER A 368 9.15 42.21 -26.35
CA SER A 368 8.79 43.53 -25.78
C SER A 368 7.35 44.01 -26.01
N SER A 369 6.40 43.09 -26.10
CA SER A 369 4.94 43.29 -26.08
C SER A 369 4.18 42.09 -25.51
N GLY A 370 4.90 41.08 -24.98
CA GLY A 370 4.36 39.86 -24.39
C GLY A 370 4.74 39.71 -22.91
N TRP A 371 3.99 38.91 -22.16
CA TRP A 371 4.02 38.79 -20.72
C TRP A 371 4.14 37.30 -20.32
N ALA A 372 5.24 36.91 -19.69
CA ALA A 372 5.39 35.62 -19.01
C ALA A 372 5.08 35.81 -17.51
N TRP A 373 4.09 35.08 -16.99
CA TRP A 373 3.54 35.32 -15.66
C TRP A 373 3.02 34.04 -14.99
N ILE A 374 2.88 34.10 -13.66
CA ILE A 374 2.36 33.02 -12.80
C ILE A 374 3.21 31.75 -12.93
N PRO A 375 4.52 31.79 -12.56
CA PRO A 375 5.39 30.63 -12.62
C PRO A 375 4.94 29.55 -11.63
N GLY A 376 4.63 28.36 -12.12
CA GLY A 376 4.53 27.14 -11.33
C GLY A 376 5.84 26.34 -11.42
N PRO A 377 6.75 26.41 -10.43
CA PRO A 377 7.98 25.63 -10.41
C PRO A 377 7.81 24.28 -9.71
N VAL A 378 8.62 23.29 -10.11
CA VAL A 378 8.85 22.04 -9.39
C VAL A 378 10.32 21.65 -9.46
N TRP A 379 10.85 20.99 -8.43
CA TRP A 379 12.22 20.52 -8.35
C TRP A 379 12.31 19.01 -8.61
N THR A 380 13.21 18.58 -9.50
CA THR A 380 13.38 17.16 -9.86
C THR A 380 14.29 16.36 -8.92
N GLY A 381 14.95 17.05 -7.97
CA GLY A 381 16.14 16.56 -7.27
C GLY A 381 17.45 17.12 -7.85
N SER A 382 17.45 17.66 -9.07
CA SER A 382 18.66 18.22 -9.71
C SER A 382 18.44 19.42 -10.65
N GLN A 383 17.20 19.63 -11.10
CA GLN A 383 16.80 20.61 -12.10
C GLN A 383 15.46 21.24 -11.69
N TYR A 384 15.20 22.46 -12.15
CA TYR A 384 13.86 23.06 -12.07
C TYR A 384 13.09 22.72 -13.33
N ALA A 385 11.81 22.42 -13.20
CA ALA A 385 10.87 22.53 -14.29
C ALA A 385 9.83 23.59 -13.93
N VAL A 386 9.51 24.47 -14.87
CA VAL A 386 8.55 25.55 -14.67
C VAL A 386 7.50 25.48 -15.76
N ALA A 387 6.25 25.62 -15.36
CA ALA A 387 5.13 25.87 -16.25
C ALA A 387 4.59 27.29 -16.00
N TRP A 388 4.18 28.00 -17.04
CA TRP A 388 3.73 29.39 -16.92
C TRP A 388 2.71 29.78 -17.98
N MET A 389 2.05 30.92 -17.78
CA MET A 389 1.21 31.58 -18.78
C MET A 389 2.04 32.58 -19.58
N ASP A 390 1.83 32.66 -20.89
CA ASP A 390 2.63 33.48 -21.81
C ASP A 390 1.84 33.85 -23.06
N ASN A 391 1.96 35.09 -23.56
CA ASN A 391 1.28 35.56 -24.77
C ASN A 391 2.25 36.03 -25.89
N ARG A 392 3.49 35.52 -25.90
CA ARG A 392 4.54 35.89 -26.89
C ARG A 392 4.23 35.59 -28.37
N ASP A 393 3.28 34.70 -28.65
CA ASP A 393 3.10 34.03 -29.95
C ASP A 393 1.77 34.35 -30.69
N GLU A 394 0.72 34.72 -29.96
CA GLU A 394 -0.69 34.62 -30.38
C GLU A 394 -1.59 35.59 -29.59
N PRO A 395 -2.91 35.68 -29.88
CA PRO A 395 -3.84 36.32 -28.98
C PRO A 395 -4.08 35.48 -27.72
N ASN A 396 -4.30 36.17 -26.59
CA ASN A 396 -4.60 35.58 -25.29
C ASN A 396 -3.35 34.93 -24.67
N ASN A 397 -3.49 34.35 -23.49
CA ASN A 397 -2.39 33.68 -22.79
C ASN A 397 -2.45 32.19 -23.07
N GLU A 398 -1.30 31.59 -23.29
CA GLU A 398 -1.14 30.16 -23.54
C GLU A 398 -0.20 29.56 -22.50
N ILE A 399 -0.28 28.25 -22.33
CA ILE A 399 0.49 27.55 -21.31
C ILE A 399 1.80 27.05 -21.92
N TYR A 400 2.92 27.40 -21.29
CA TYR A 400 4.26 26.98 -21.68
C TYR A 400 4.88 26.13 -20.57
N PHE A 401 5.85 25.30 -20.96
CA PHE A 401 6.63 24.46 -20.05
C PHE A 401 8.10 24.44 -20.47
N GLY A 402 9.00 24.49 -19.50
CA GLY A 402 10.45 24.45 -19.73
C GLY A 402 11.20 23.78 -18.58
N VAL A 403 12.30 23.11 -18.90
CA VAL A 403 13.20 22.49 -17.93
C VAL A 403 14.52 23.25 -17.91
N PHE A 404 14.97 23.61 -16.72
CA PHE A 404 16.09 24.50 -16.45
C PHE A 404 17.08 23.83 -15.49
N SER A 405 18.35 24.12 -15.69
CA SER A 405 19.42 23.72 -14.75
C SER A 405 19.17 24.32 -13.36
N SER A 406 19.88 23.80 -12.36
CA SER A 406 19.86 24.35 -10.99
C SER A 406 20.37 25.80 -10.86
N SER A 407 20.80 26.42 -11.97
CA SER A 407 21.22 27.82 -12.10
C SER A 407 20.33 28.63 -13.06
N GLY A 408 19.12 28.15 -13.39
CA GLY A 408 18.16 28.87 -14.24
C GLY A 408 18.46 28.86 -15.74
N VAL A 409 19.47 28.13 -16.22
CA VAL A 409 19.76 28.05 -17.67
C VAL A 409 18.86 26.98 -18.30
N PRO A 410 18.09 27.28 -19.36
CA PRO A 410 17.22 26.28 -20.01
C PRO A 410 18.04 25.13 -20.61
N ILE A 411 17.53 23.90 -20.44
CA ILE A 411 18.15 22.66 -20.93
C ILE A 411 17.63 22.33 -22.35
N SER A 412 16.39 22.69 -22.62
CA SER A 412 15.71 22.58 -23.91
C SER A 412 14.93 23.88 -24.18
N SER A 413 14.57 24.13 -25.44
CA SER A 413 13.65 25.24 -25.77
C SER A 413 12.29 25.00 -25.08
N PRO A 414 11.68 26.03 -24.45
CA PRO A 414 10.34 25.91 -23.90
C PRO A 414 9.32 25.38 -24.91
N VAL A 415 8.43 24.52 -24.43
CA VAL A 415 7.36 23.90 -25.21
C VAL A 415 6.04 24.60 -24.90
N ARG A 416 5.49 25.26 -25.92
CA ARG A 416 4.11 25.76 -25.93
C ARG A 416 3.11 24.61 -26.02
N ILE A 417 2.29 24.45 -24.98
CA ILE A 417 1.29 23.39 -24.80
C ILE A 417 0.02 23.71 -25.61
N THR A 418 -0.56 24.88 -25.38
CA THR A 418 -1.83 25.29 -25.97
C THR A 418 -1.62 26.18 -27.20
N ARG A 419 -2.55 26.07 -28.15
CA ARG A 419 -2.53 26.74 -29.47
C ARG A 419 -3.97 27.01 -29.96
N ASN A 420 -4.84 27.32 -29.01
CA ASN A 420 -6.25 27.60 -29.25
C ASN A 420 -6.43 29.14 -29.28
N ASN A 421 -7.60 29.64 -29.72
CA ASN A 421 -7.96 31.06 -29.57
C ASN A 421 -8.93 31.25 -28.40
N LEU A 422 -8.85 30.36 -27.40
CA LEU A 422 -9.65 30.37 -26.18
C LEU A 422 -8.90 31.13 -25.09
N TRP A 423 -9.48 31.15 -23.89
CA TRP A 423 -8.79 31.65 -22.71
C TRP A 423 -8.27 30.45 -21.93
N ASP A 424 -6.96 30.20 -22.01
CA ASP A 424 -6.34 29.29 -21.06
C ASP A 424 -6.25 30.02 -19.71
N GLU A 425 -6.76 29.38 -18.68
CA GLU A 425 -7.02 29.95 -17.36
C GLU A 425 -6.06 29.42 -16.29
N TYR A 426 -6.06 30.14 -15.18
CA TYR A 426 -5.10 30.08 -14.08
C TYR A 426 -4.96 28.71 -13.39
N ALA A 427 -3.97 28.62 -12.49
CA ALA A 427 -3.51 27.42 -11.80
C ALA A 427 -2.67 26.44 -12.64
N VAL A 428 -1.71 26.98 -13.41
CA VAL A 428 -0.67 26.15 -14.03
C VAL A 428 0.25 25.56 -12.95
N LYS A 429 0.23 24.24 -12.78
CA LYS A 429 1.05 23.54 -11.77
C LYS A 429 1.69 22.27 -12.36
N PRO A 430 3.03 22.21 -12.46
CA PRO A 430 3.72 20.98 -12.80
C PRO A 430 3.98 20.13 -11.55
N ILE A 431 3.87 18.81 -11.70
CA ILE A 431 4.42 17.83 -10.75
C ILE A 431 5.48 16.98 -11.44
N TRP A 432 6.52 16.62 -10.68
CA TRP A 432 7.55 15.67 -11.08
C TRP A 432 7.17 14.27 -10.57
N MET A 433 7.05 13.30 -11.47
CA MET A 433 6.71 11.91 -11.12
C MET A 433 7.95 11.00 -11.05
N GLY A 434 9.10 11.52 -10.63
CA GLY A 434 10.37 10.79 -10.54
C GLY A 434 11.03 10.41 -11.89
N SER A 435 10.31 10.46 -13.01
CA SER A 435 10.81 10.15 -14.36
C SER A 435 10.19 10.98 -15.49
N ASN A 436 9.01 11.55 -15.27
CA ASN A 436 8.24 12.35 -16.22
C ASN A 436 7.56 13.51 -15.48
N PHE A 437 7.11 14.54 -16.20
CA PHE A 437 6.28 15.61 -15.64
C PHE A 437 4.82 15.45 -16.05
N ILE A 438 3.94 16.00 -15.22
CA ILE A 438 2.54 16.27 -15.56
C ILE A 438 2.28 17.75 -15.26
N VAL A 439 1.66 18.45 -16.19
CA VAL A 439 1.20 19.84 -16.03
C VAL A 439 -0.32 19.83 -16.10
N THR A 440 -0.98 20.31 -15.04
CA THR A 440 -2.40 20.67 -15.09
C THR A 440 -2.57 22.18 -15.23
N PHE A 441 -3.67 22.57 -15.86
CA PHE A 441 -4.13 23.94 -16.04
C PHE A 441 -5.63 23.91 -16.38
N ASN A 442 -6.27 25.08 -16.47
CA ASN A 442 -7.68 25.19 -16.85
C ASN A 442 -7.81 25.80 -18.25
N GLU A 443 -8.80 25.37 -19.05
CA GLU A 443 -9.08 25.89 -20.40
C GLU A 443 -10.56 26.28 -20.49
N TYR A 444 -10.83 27.56 -20.77
CA TYR A 444 -12.17 28.09 -20.97
C TYR A 444 -12.78 27.59 -22.28
N GLN A 445 -14.00 27.08 -22.22
CA GLN A 445 -14.70 26.44 -23.32
C GLN A 445 -15.71 27.41 -23.98
N PRO A 446 -16.02 27.24 -25.29
CA PRO A 446 -17.01 28.07 -25.99
C PRO A 446 -18.45 28.02 -25.44
N ASP A 447 -18.75 27.15 -24.47
CA ASP A 447 -20.05 27.05 -23.80
C ASP A 447 -20.20 27.98 -22.57
N GLY A 448 -19.13 28.67 -22.17
CA GLY A 448 -19.09 29.56 -21.00
C GLY A 448 -18.60 28.91 -19.71
N THR A 449 -17.96 27.74 -19.80
CA THR A 449 -17.46 26.96 -18.66
C THR A 449 -15.97 26.64 -18.80
N SER A 450 -15.29 26.21 -17.73
CA SER A 450 -13.85 25.88 -17.76
C SER A 450 -13.61 24.37 -17.59
N ARG A 451 -12.49 23.84 -18.10
CA ARG A 451 -12.13 22.41 -17.98
C ARG A 451 -10.71 22.23 -17.47
N CYS A 452 -10.53 21.27 -16.58
CA CYS A 452 -9.22 20.77 -16.21
C CYS A 452 -8.54 20.07 -17.40
N LYS A 453 -7.35 20.53 -17.77
CA LYS A 453 -6.53 19.95 -18.85
C LYS A 453 -5.28 19.29 -18.29
N ILE A 454 -4.69 18.40 -19.08
CA ILE A 454 -3.43 17.72 -18.78
C ILE A 454 -2.49 17.70 -19.98
N ALA A 455 -1.25 18.11 -19.75
CA ALA A 455 -0.11 17.83 -20.62
C ALA A 455 0.93 16.97 -19.87
N ARG A 456 1.61 16.06 -20.59
CA ARG A 456 2.57 15.11 -20.01
C ARG A 456 3.89 15.22 -20.77
N PHE A 457 5.01 15.26 -20.05
CA PHE A 457 6.35 15.46 -20.60
C PHE A 457 7.34 14.41 -20.10
N ASP A 458 8.37 14.09 -20.90
CA ASP A 458 9.49 13.29 -20.42
C ASP A 458 10.40 14.08 -19.45
N GLY A 459 11.34 13.39 -18.79
CA GLY A 459 12.30 14.02 -17.89
C GLY A 459 13.29 15.01 -18.53
N SER A 460 13.25 15.24 -19.85
CA SER A 460 14.02 16.27 -20.56
C SER A 460 13.15 17.46 -21.02
N GLY A 461 11.84 17.39 -20.78
CA GLY A 461 10.87 18.42 -21.15
C GLY A 461 10.23 18.27 -22.53
N ASN A 462 10.37 17.12 -23.20
CA ASN A 462 9.68 16.87 -24.47
C ASN A 462 8.23 16.45 -24.22
N LEU A 463 7.27 17.01 -24.97
CA LEU A 463 5.84 16.68 -24.85
C LEU A 463 5.58 15.24 -25.30
N LEU A 464 5.09 14.41 -24.38
CA LEU A 464 4.67 13.02 -24.62
C LEU A 464 3.22 12.92 -25.10
N SER A 465 2.33 13.72 -24.52
CA SER A 465 0.90 13.70 -24.84
C SER A 465 0.15 14.89 -24.26
N GLY A 466 -0.86 15.38 -24.97
CA GLY A 466 -1.75 16.47 -24.57
C GLY A 466 -1.60 17.72 -25.44
N PRO A 467 -2.32 18.81 -25.12
CA PRO A 467 -3.24 18.94 -23.99
C PRO A 467 -4.53 18.13 -24.17
N ASN A 468 -4.82 17.23 -23.22
CA ASN A 468 -6.06 16.47 -23.16
C ASN A 468 -6.99 17.05 -22.10
N THR A 469 -8.30 16.79 -22.17
CA THR A 469 -9.20 17.03 -21.03
C THR A 469 -8.95 15.95 -19.96
N LEU A 470 -8.70 16.38 -18.71
CA LEU A 470 -8.53 15.49 -17.55
C LEU A 470 -9.86 15.33 -16.79
N ILE A 471 -10.64 16.41 -16.70
CA ILE A 471 -11.92 16.47 -16.00
C ILE A 471 -12.93 17.13 -16.93
N ASP A 472 -13.99 16.38 -17.25
CA ASP A 472 -14.99 16.76 -18.27
C ASP A 472 -16.19 17.54 -17.69
N GLU A 473 -16.30 17.61 -16.36
CA GLU A 473 -17.20 18.55 -15.67
C GLU A 473 -16.58 19.96 -15.56
N SER A 474 -17.43 20.98 -15.44
CA SER A 474 -16.98 22.36 -15.27
C SER A 474 -16.10 22.47 -14.02
N SER A 475 -14.86 22.88 -14.21
CA SER A 475 -13.79 22.78 -13.21
C SER A 475 -12.82 23.95 -13.31
N ILE A 476 -12.50 24.55 -12.15
CA ILE A 476 -11.50 25.62 -11.97
C ILE A 476 -10.51 25.25 -10.86
N PHE A 477 -9.34 25.91 -10.85
CA PHE A 477 -8.26 25.74 -9.88
C PHE A 477 -7.75 24.29 -9.75
N CYS A 478 -7.32 23.69 -10.87
CA CYS A 478 -6.78 22.33 -10.86
C CYS A 478 -5.38 22.22 -10.23
N VAL A 479 -5.32 21.78 -8.97
CA VAL A 479 -4.04 21.63 -8.24
C VAL A 479 -3.69 20.15 -8.02
N PRO A 480 -2.59 19.66 -8.62
CA PRO A 480 -2.18 18.27 -8.58
C PRO A 480 -1.13 18.00 -7.48
N ALA A 481 -1.11 16.77 -6.95
CA ALA A 481 -0.06 16.29 -6.06
C ALA A 481 0.36 14.85 -6.41
N TRP A 482 1.67 14.56 -6.40
CA TRP A 482 2.23 13.27 -6.78
C TRP A 482 2.25 12.26 -5.62
N VAL A 483 1.93 11.00 -5.91
CA VAL A 483 2.07 9.84 -5.00
C VAL A 483 3.29 9.02 -5.44
N PRO A 484 4.45 9.11 -4.74
CA PRO A 484 5.69 8.48 -5.20
C PRO A 484 5.64 6.95 -5.23
N ALA A 485 5.07 6.32 -4.19
CA ALA A 485 5.06 4.87 -4.02
C ALA A 485 4.27 4.12 -5.11
N GLU A 486 3.31 4.79 -5.75
CA GLU A 486 2.34 4.14 -6.64
C GLU A 486 2.37 4.67 -8.09
N ASN A 487 3.17 5.69 -8.39
CA ASN A 487 3.15 6.39 -9.68
C ASN A 487 1.73 6.90 -10.06
N ARG A 488 0.99 7.39 -9.05
CA ARG A 488 -0.32 8.04 -9.17
C ARG A 488 -0.21 9.53 -8.86
N PHE A 489 -1.24 10.30 -9.14
CA PHE A 489 -1.36 11.68 -8.66
C PHE A 489 -2.81 12.02 -8.31
N GLY A 490 -3.00 12.75 -7.21
CA GLY A 490 -4.28 13.36 -6.85
C GLY A 490 -4.45 14.72 -7.53
N VAL A 491 -5.68 15.15 -7.75
CA VAL A 491 -6.02 16.52 -8.18
C VAL A 491 -7.23 17.01 -7.40
N SER A 492 -7.13 18.22 -6.85
CA SER A 492 -8.30 18.98 -6.37
C SER A 492 -8.78 19.98 -7.42
N TRP A 493 -10.09 20.21 -7.48
CA TRP A 493 -10.71 21.28 -8.27
C TRP A 493 -11.98 21.80 -7.59
N VAL A 494 -12.42 22.97 -8.00
CA VAL A 494 -13.71 23.56 -7.63
C VAL A 494 -14.67 23.43 -8.81
N THR A 495 -15.95 23.12 -8.57
CA THR A 495 -16.93 22.92 -9.66
C THR A 495 -17.49 24.23 -10.22
N GLY A 496 -18.05 24.14 -11.44
CA GLY A 496 -18.68 25.28 -12.10
C GLY A 496 -17.66 26.27 -12.67
N ASN A 497 -18.01 27.54 -12.64
CA ASN A 497 -17.18 28.69 -13.05
C ASN A 497 -16.87 29.62 -11.86
N GLY A 498 -17.08 29.14 -10.62
CA GLY A 498 -16.92 29.89 -9.38
C GLY A 498 -17.83 31.10 -9.16
N SER A 499 -18.76 31.44 -10.07
CA SER A 499 -19.70 32.56 -9.90
C SER A 499 -21.00 32.15 -9.16
N ALA A 500 -21.00 31.01 -8.49
CA ALA A 500 -22.12 30.38 -7.80
C ALA A 500 -21.60 29.43 -6.71
N VAL A 501 -22.51 28.83 -5.92
CA VAL A 501 -22.18 27.71 -5.00
C VAL A 501 -21.43 26.62 -5.75
N SER A 502 -20.30 26.17 -5.21
CA SER A 502 -19.37 25.28 -5.90
C SER A 502 -18.69 24.31 -4.94
N ASP A 503 -18.87 23.01 -5.20
CA ASP A 503 -18.22 21.91 -4.48
C ASP A 503 -16.69 21.97 -4.62
N LEU A 504 -15.98 21.75 -3.50
CA LEU A 504 -14.60 21.28 -3.55
C LEU A 504 -14.58 19.78 -3.84
N ARG A 505 -13.79 19.37 -4.83
CA ARG A 505 -13.75 18.01 -5.37
C ARG A 505 -12.33 17.47 -5.42
N PHE A 506 -12.21 16.14 -5.35
CA PHE A 506 -10.93 15.45 -5.44
C PHE A 506 -11.06 14.11 -6.18
N ALA A 507 -10.02 13.72 -6.91
CA ALA A 507 -9.86 12.42 -7.55
C ALA A 507 -8.39 12.05 -7.71
N ILE A 508 -8.12 10.75 -7.87
CA ILE A 508 -6.78 10.20 -8.09
C ILE A 508 -6.70 9.58 -9.48
N PHE A 509 -5.62 9.89 -10.19
CA PHE A 509 -5.34 9.46 -11.55
C PHE A 509 -4.02 8.67 -11.61
N ASN A 510 -3.90 7.78 -12.58
CA ASN A 510 -2.63 7.11 -12.89
C ASN A 510 -1.69 8.07 -13.66
N SER A 511 -0.41 7.71 -13.82
CA SER A 511 0.56 8.52 -14.57
C SER A 511 0.26 8.75 -16.06
N THR A 512 -0.85 8.22 -16.61
CA THR A 512 -1.39 8.57 -17.94
C THR A 512 -2.56 9.57 -17.92
N GLY A 513 -3.09 9.92 -16.75
CA GLY A 513 -4.27 10.79 -16.59
C GLY A 513 -5.60 10.04 -16.65
N SER A 514 -5.61 8.72 -16.49
CA SER A 514 -6.85 7.93 -16.34
C SER A 514 -7.27 7.88 -14.87
N LEU A 515 -8.56 8.06 -14.61
CA LEU A 515 -9.15 7.98 -13.28
C LEU A 515 -8.89 6.61 -12.62
N VAL A 516 -8.50 6.62 -11.34
CA VAL A 516 -8.28 5.44 -10.50
C VAL A 516 -9.23 5.43 -9.30
N ALA A 517 -9.47 6.58 -8.68
CA ALA A 517 -10.38 6.72 -7.55
C ALA A 517 -11.03 8.12 -7.50
N GLY A 518 -12.19 8.23 -6.86
CA GLY A 518 -13.07 9.41 -6.94
C GLY A 518 -13.86 9.47 -8.26
N PRO A 519 -14.44 10.64 -8.62
CA PRO A 519 -14.42 11.89 -7.87
C PRO A 519 -15.24 11.82 -6.58
N VAL A 520 -14.73 12.47 -5.52
CA VAL A 520 -15.46 12.71 -4.28
C VAL A 520 -15.67 14.20 -4.05
N SER A 521 -16.73 14.56 -3.31
CA SER A 521 -16.88 15.89 -2.73
C SER A 521 -16.12 15.92 -1.41
N VAL A 522 -15.18 16.86 -1.29
CA VAL A 522 -14.43 17.14 -0.07
C VAL A 522 -15.30 18.02 0.85
N TYR A 523 -16.00 18.98 0.25
CA TYR A 523 -16.93 19.87 0.93
C TYR A 523 -18.03 20.33 -0.04
N ASN A 524 -19.26 20.36 0.46
CA ASN A 524 -20.45 20.89 -0.24
C ASN A 524 -21.32 21.68 0.77
N PRO A 525 -20.91 22.91 1.11
CA PRO A 525 -21.70 23.87 1.88
C PRO A 525 -22.57 24.74 0.94
N PRO A 526 -23.53 25.53 1.47
CA PRO A 526 -24.25 26.54 0.71
C PRO A 526 -23.41 27.83 0.49
N SER A 527 -22.15 27.68 0.09
CA SER A 527 -21.15 28.75 -0.11
C SER A 527 -20.17 28.38 -1.25
N ILE A 528 -19.06 29.11 -1.39
CA ILE A 528 -18.11 28.95 -2.49
C ILE A 528 -16.73 28.55 -1.93
N SER A 529 -16.32 27.30 -2.13
CA SER A 529 -14.94 26.88 -1.93
C SER A 529 -14.04 27.47 -3.02
N ILE A 530 -12.95 28.15 -2.67
CA ILE A 530 -12.01 28.79 -3.61
C ILE A 530 -10.55 28.50 -3.24
N TYR A 531 -9.67 28.64 -4.24
CA TYR A 531 -8.21 28.52 -4.11
C TYR A 531 -7.71 27.27 -3.36
N PRO A 532 -8.12 26.04 -3.76
CA PRO A 532 -7.59 24.83 -3.15
C PRO A 532 -6.08 24.69 -3.39
N ILE A 533 -5.37 24.20 -2.38
CA ILE A 533 -3.96 23.83 -2.41
C ILE A 533 -3.89 22.38 -1.96
N THR A 534 -3.34 21.48 -2.77
CA THR A 534 -3.19 20.05 -2.47
C THR A 534 -1.73 19.68 -2.37
N THR A 535 -1.36 18.94 -1.32
CA THR A 535 -0.06 18.27 -1.20
C THR A 535 -0.25 16.80 -0.78
N PHE A 536 0.80 15.99 -0.84
CA PHE A 536 0.76 14.56 -0.48
C PHE A 536 1.92 14.21 0.47
N HIS A 537 1.61 13.48 1.54
CA HIS A 537 2.54 13.15 2.63
C HIS A 537 2.78 11.66 2.65
N SER A 538 4.01 11.26 2.31
CA SER A 538 4.37 9.84 2.10
C SER A 538 4.61 9.06 3.40
N ASP A 539 4.66 9.76 4.54
CA ASP A 539 4.72 9.23 5.91
C ASP A 539 3.32 8.94 6.47
N LEU A 540 2.33 9.79 6.17
CA LEU A 540 0.91 9.58 6.51
C LEU A 540 0.14 8.78 5.44
N ASN A 541 0.68 8.69 4.21
CA ASN A 541 0.00 8.17 3.02
C ASN A 541 -1.36 8.87 2.71
N VAL A 542 -1.47 10.17 3.00
CA VAL A 542 -2.65 11.00 2.68
C VAL A 542 -2.30 12.21 1.84
N PHE A 543 -3.27 12.69 1.09
CA PHE A 543 -3.31 14.05 0.58
C PHE A 543 -3.85 14.98 1.66
N SER A 544 -3.30 16.18 1.79
CA SER A 544 -3.96 17.27 2.52
C SER A 544 -4.36 18.37 1.55
N ILE A 545 -5.60 18.86 1.69
CA ILE A 545 -6.16 19.94 0.89
C ILE A 545 -6.51 21.08 1.84
N SER A 546 -5.98 22.28 1.58
CA SER A 546 -6.46 23.53 2.22
C SER A 546 -7.15 24.40 1.18
N TRP A 547 -8.16 25.15 1.61
CA TRP A 547 -8.90 26.07 0.75
C TRP A 547 -9.46 27.23 1.57
N VAL A 548 -10.08 28.19 0.88
CA VAL A 548 -10.87 29.24 1.51
C VAL A 548 -12.34 29.02 1.20
N GLU A 549 -13.19 29.09 2.22
CA GLU A 549 -14.64 28.98 2.07
C GLU A 549 -15.29 30.35 2.22
N ALA A 550 -15.97 30.84 1.19
CA ALA A 550 -16.51 32.21 1.16
C ALA A 550 -18.01 32.24 0.82
N PRO A 551 -18.85 33.02 1.54
CA PRO A 551 -20.24 33.28 1.15
C PRO A 551 -20.40 33.86 -0.27
N SER A 552 -19.43 34.65 -0.73
CA SER A 552 -19.23 34.98 -2.15
C SER A 552 -17.76 35.33 -2.41
N LEU A 553 -17.36 35.39 -3.70
CA LEU A 553 -16.00 35.78 -4.10
C LEU A 553 -15.53 37.10 -3.48
N ASP A 554 -16.43 38.08 -3.34
CA ASP A 554 -16.14 39.42 -2.84
C ASP A 554 -16.30 39.58 -1.31
N SER A 555 -16.82 38.57 -0.58
CA SER A 555 -17.15 38.74 0.85
C SER A 555 -15.94 38.64 1.79
N GLY A 556 -14.87 38.00 1.32
CA GLY A 556 -13.92 37.29 2.18
C GLY A 556 -14.50 35.97 2.66
N GLY A 557 -13.63 35.02 3.00
CA GLY A 557 -13.97 33.69 3.50
C GLY A 557 -13.16 33.28 4.72
N GLU A 558 -13.15 31.99 5.02
CA GLU A 558 -12.44 31.40 6.16
C GLU A 558 -11.53 30.26 5.65
N CYS A 559 -10.34 30.08 6.23
CA CYS A 559 -9.47 28.96 5.84
C CYS A 559 -9.96 27.64 6.44
N TYR A 560 -10.04 26.61 5.61
CA TYR A 560 -10.34 25.22 5.96
C TYR A 560 -9.25 24.27 5.46
N TYR A 561 -9.18 23.08 6.07
CA TYR A 561 -8.43 21.95 5.54
C TYR A 561 -9.13 20.61 5.76
N ALA A 562 -8.71 19.59 5.01
CA ALA A 562 -9.09 18.19 5.17
C ALA A 562 -7.98 17.28 4.64
N GLU A 563 -7.93 16.04 5.12
CA GLU A 563 -7.07 14.97 4.60
C GLU A 563 -7.90 13.92 3.86
N ILE A 564 -7.33 13.34 2.80
CA ILE A 564 -7.97 12.35 1.92
C ILE A 564 -6.96 11.24 1.61
N ASP A 565 -7.39 9.99 1.66
CA ASP A 565 -6.52 8.84 1.45
C ASP A 565 -6.17 8.56 -0.04
N THR A 566 -5.31 7.57 -0.26
CA THR A 566 -4.96 7.06 -1.60
C THR A 566 -6.08 6.26 -2.29
N GLY A 567 -7.21 6.03 -1.64
CA GLY A 567 -8.47 5.51 -2.20
C GLY A 567 -9.50 6.61 -2.53
N ALA A 568 -9.17 7.89 -2.32
CA ALA A 568 -10.06 9.04 -2.39
C ALA A 568 -11.19 9.07 -1.34
N SER A 569 -11.02 8.44 -0.18
CA SER A 569 -11.89 8.57 1.00
C SER A 569 -11.46 9.75 1.88
N LEU A 570 -12.42 10.47 2.46
CA LEU A 570 -12.16 11.56 3.40
C LEU A 570 -11.68 11.00 4.74
N VAL A 571 -10.46 11.36 5.16
CA VAL A 571 -9.80 10.90 6.39
C VAL A 571 -10.11 11.85 7.54
N THR A 572 -9.85 13.15 7.37
CA THR A 572 -10.28 14.16 8.35
C THR A 572 -11.40 15.04 7.80
N PRO A 573 -12.44 15.33 8.60
CA PRO A 573 -13.53 16.18 8.16
C PRO A 573 -13.05 17.63 7.95
N PRO A 574 -13.65 18.38 7.00
CA PRO A 574 -13.41 19.80 6.79
C PRO A 574 -13.35 20.61 8.08
N THR A 575 -12.12 20.98 8.46
CA THR A 575 -11.79 21.58 9.76
C THR A 575 -11.35 23.02 9.55
N GLN A 576 -11.97 23.94 10.29
CA GLN A 576 -11.67 25.37 10.21
C GLN A 576 -10.31 25.68 10.84
N VAL A 577 -9.46 26.39 10.10
CA VAL A 577 -8.10 26.77 10.52
C VAL A 577 -8.06 28.21 11.04
N SER A 578 -8.58 29.19 10.29
CA SER A 578 -8.70 30.58 10.77
C SER A 578 -9.79 30.67 11.85
N ALA A 579 -9.72 31.61 12.79
CA ALA A 579 -10.88 31.85 13.66
C ALA A 579 -12.11 32.31 12.85
N SER A 580 -13.32 32.07 13.36
CA SER A 580 -14.55 32.32 12.61
C SER A 580 -14.88 33.81 12.51
N GLY A 581 -15.43 34.25 11.36
CA GLY A 581 -15.76 35.64 11.07
C GLY A 581 -14.57 36.53 10.67
N ASN A 582 -13.37 35.97 10.57
CA ASN A 582 -12.26 36.58 9.84
C ASN A 582 -12.56 36.61 8.33
N LYS A 583 -11.73 37.32 7.56
CA LYS A 583 -11.87 37.39 6.10
C LYS A 583 -10.57 37.09 5.38
N VAL A 584 -10.50 35.87 4.86
CA VAL A 584 -9.49 35.40 3.94
C VAL A 584 -9.91 35.75 2.52
N TYR A 585 -9.12 36.55 1.82
CA TYR A 585 -9.41 37.03 0.46
C TYR A 585 -8.60 36.34 -0.64
N THR A 586 -7.51 35.64 -0.26
CA THR A 586 -6.60 35.01 -1.22
C THR A 586 -6.29 33.56 -0.83
N LEU A 587 -5.03 33.13 -0.80
CA LEU A 587 -4.66 31.74 -0.55
C LEU A 587 -4.74 31.41 0.94
N CYS A 588 -5.12 30.17 1.25
CA CYS A 588 -4.64 29.50 2.46
C CYS A 588 -3.71 28.36 2.04
N THR A 589 -2.42 28.51 2.31
CA THR A 589 -1.39 27.50 2.02
C THR A 589 -1.00 26.74 3.28
N HIS A 590 -0.50 25.51 3.13
CA HIS A 590 -0.10 24.65 4.25
C HIS A 590 1.24 23.95 3.98
N ALA A 591 1.95 23.62 5.06
CA ALA A 591 3.15 22.80 5.03
C ALA A 591 3.15 21.79 6.21
N TRP A 592 3.31 20.51 5.89
CA TRP A 592 3.46 19.42 6.85
C TRP A 592 4.89 19.39 7.41
N THR A 593 5.04 19.12 8.71
CA THR A 593 6.34 19.08 9.39
C THR A 593 6.91 17.67 9.61
N GLY A 594 6.10 16.64 9.41
CA GLY A 594 6.32 15.29 9.97
C GLY A 594 5.58 15.04 11.29
N SER A 595 4.87 16.03 11.84
CA SER A 595 4.01 15.86 13.04
C SER A 595 2.87 16.89 13.19
N ALA A 596 2.91 18.00 12.45
CA ALA A 596 1.89 19.05 12.48
C ALA A 596 1.82 19.77 11.13
N TYR A 597 0.71 20.45 10.86
CA TYR A 597 0.54 21.33 9.71
C TYR A 597 0.68 22.78 10.15
N GLY A 598 1.61 23.52 9.56
CA GLY A 598 1.62 24.98 9.60
C GLY A 598 0.81 25.54 8.43
N PHE A 599 -0.11 26.47 8.71
CA PHE A 599 -0.93 27.15 7.71
C PHE A 599 -0.61 28.64 7.65
N ALA A 600 -0.61 29.22 6.45
CA ALA A 600 -0.49 30.66 6.23
C ALA A 600 -1.63 31.17 5.34
N TRP A 601 -2.27 32.28 5.72
CA TRP A 601 -3.36 32.91 4.99
C TRP A 601 -3.33 34.44 5.14
N GLN A 602 -4.04 35.15 4.26
CA GLN A 602 -4.21 36.61 4.33
C GLN A 602 -5.50 36.96 5.08
N ASP A 603 -5.53 38.02 5.88
CA ASP A 603 -6.65 38.37 6.77
C ASP A 603 -6.77 39.90 6.95
N ASP A 604 -7.97 40.49 6.98
CA ASP A 604 -8.15 41.95 7.14
C ASP A 604 -8.45 42.41 8.58
N ARG A 605 -8.53 41.48 9.55
CA ARG A 605 -9.07 41.74 10.90
C ARG A 605 -8.47 42.94 11.64
N ASP A 606 -7.17 43.17 11.49
CA ASP A 606 -6.41 44.22 12.19
C ASP A 606 -6.25 45.48 11.32
N PHE A 607 -6.46 45.38 10.00
CA PHE A 607 -6.32 46.49 9.04
C PHE A 607 -7.32 46.36 7.87
N PRO A 608 -8.59 46.81 8.04
CA PRO A 608 -9.68 46.61 7.06
C PRO A 608 -9.54 47.28 5.68
N THR A 609 -8.36 47.80 5.35
CA THR A 609 -8.01 48.46 4.09
C THR A 609 -6.85 47.81 3.35
N ALA A 610 -6.13 46.86 3.97
CA ALA A 610 -5.08 46.07 3.32
C ALA A 610 -4.86 44.77 4.12
N GLY A 611 -4.90 43.61 3.47
CA GLY A 611 -4.84 42.33 4.19
C GLY A 611 -3.44 41.99 4.68
N GLU A 612 -3.34 41.28 5.80
CA GLU A 612 -2.09 40.89 6.45
C GLU A 612 -1.92 39.37 6.51
N VAL A 613 -0.68 38.88 6.56
CA VAL A 613 -0.41 37.45 6.66
C VAL A 613 -0.51 36.98 8.11
N TYR A 614 -1.30 35.93 8.33
CA TYR A 614 -1.43 35.20 9.59
C TYR A 614 -0.98 33.76 9.43
N PHE A 615 -0.63 33.15 10.56
CA PHE A 615 -0.13 31.79 10.66
C PHE A 615 -0.79 31.05 11.85
N ALA A 616 -1.01 29.75 11.71
CA ALA A 616 -1.37 28.87 12.83
C ALA A 616 -0.87 27.44 12.61
N ILE A 617 -0.76 26.67 13.69
CA ILE A 617 -0.42 25.25 13.67
C ILE A 617 -1.66 24.41 14.01
N MET A 618 -1.98 23.44 13.16
CA MET A 618 -2.89 22.33 13.46
C MET A 618 -2.08 21.05 13.70
N GLY A 619 -2.52 20.21 14.63
CA GLY A 619 -1.88 18.94 14.94
C GLY A 619 -2.53 18.25 16.13
N CYS A 620 -2.04 17.08 16.46
CA CYS A 620 -2.57 16.21 17.50
C CYS A 620 -2.28 16.80 18.90
N ARG A 621 -3.14 16.56 19.90
CA ARG A 621 -3.04 17.14 21.25
C ARG A 621 -3.37 16.19 22.41
#